data_AF-A0A353XVV7-F1
#
_entry.id   AF-A0A353XVV7-F1
#
_cell.length_a   1.000
_cell.length_b   1.000
_cell.length_c   1.000
_cell.angle_alpha   90.00
_cell.angle_beta   90.00
_cell.angle_gamma   90.00
#
_symmetry.space_group_name_H-M   'P 1'
#
loop_
_entity.id
_entity.type
_entity.pdbx_description
1 polymer ?
#
loop_
_entity_poly.entity_id
_entity_poly.type
_entity_poly.pdbx_seq_one_letter_code
_entity_poly.pdbx_strand_id
1 'polypeptide(L)'
;MNDSNPDQHAPPNRLRITEIFCSLQGESRTTGWPTTFIRLTGCPLRCGYCDTAYAFKGGEWLSLSEILQRVDEIGVSHVTVTGGEPLAQKGSLELLAALCDRDYQVSLETSG
;
A
#
# COMPACT_ATOMS: atom_id res chain seq x y z
N MET A 1 7.34 -35.76 -16.92
CA MET A 1 7.82 -34.61 -17.73
C MET A 1 6.60 -34.03 -18.41
N ASN A 2 6.10 -32.93 -17.85
CA ASN A 2 5.46 -31.83 -18.57
C ASN A 2 5.18 -30.74 -17.54
N ASP A 3 6.10 -29.78 -17.52
CA ASP A 3 6.01 -28.52 -16.81
C ASP A 3 4.69 -27.82 -17.13
N SER A 4 3.82 -27.69 -16.12
CA SER A 4 2.70 -26.76 -16.17
C SER A 4 3.09 -25.56 -15.31
N ASN A 5 3.81 -24.64 -15.95
CA ASN A 5 4.18 -23.33 -15.43
C ASN A 5 2.91 -22.44 -15.31
N PRO A 6 2.48 -22.01 -14.11
CA PRO A 6 1.35 -21.10 -13.96
C PRO A 6 1.77 -19.62 -13.98
N ASP A 7 2.89 -19.26 -14.62
CA ASP A 7 3.29 -17.86 -14.81
C ASP A 7 2.74 -17.31 -16.14
N GLN A 8 1.50 -16.82 -16.14
CA GLN A 8 0.94 -15.98 -17.21
C GLN A 8 -0.02 -14.90 -16.67
N HIS A 9 0.37 -13.63 -16.90
CA HIS A 9 -0.44 -12.39 -17.04
C HIS A 9 -0.72 -11.45 -15.85
N ALA A 10 0.26 -10.58 -15.54
CA ALA A 10 0.11 -9.10 -15.51
C ALA A 10 1.51 -8.42 -15.53
N PRO A 11 1.74 -7.31 -16.28
CA PRO A 11 3.01 -6.55 -16.20
C PRO A 11 3.19 -5.93 -14.80
N PRO A 12 4.41 -5.55 -14.38
CA PRO A 12 4.68 -5.23 -12.98
C PRO A 12 3.99 -3.93 -12.61
N ASN A 13 2.82 -4.03 -11.97
CA ASN A 13 2.14 -2.90 -11.33
C ASN A 13 2.91 -2.51 -10.07
N ARG A 14 4.08 -1.91 -10.30
CA ARG A 14 4.93 -1.38 -9.24
C ARG A 14 4.31 -0.11 -8.68
N LEU A 15 4.31 -0.02 -7.37
CA LEU A 15 3.92 1.17 -6.64
C LEU A 15 5.16 1.87 -6.12
N ARG A 16 5.11 3.19 -6.11
CA ARG A 16 6.14 3.99 -5.46
C ARG A 16 5.78 4.10 -3.98
N ILE A 17 6.55 3.41 -3.15
CA ILE A 17 6.31 3.27 -1.71
C ILE A 17 7.28 4.15 -0.95
N THR A 18 6.76 5.01 -0.07
CA THR A 18 7.59 5.79 0.86
C THR A 18 8.07 4.92 2.00
N GLU A 19 7.17 4.16 2.62
CA GLU A 19 7.46 3.30 3.76
C GLU A 19 6.36 2.25 3.96
N ILE A 20 6.73 1.12 4.56
CA ILE A 20 5.81 0.08 5.07
C ILE A 20 6.24 -0.21 6.50
N PHE A 21 5.34 -0.06 7.46
CA PHE A 21 5.65 -0.24 8.87
C PHE A 21 4.42 -0.69 9.68
N CYS A 22 4.65 -1.30 10.83
CA CYS A 22 3.59 -1.66 11.77
C CYS A 22 3.49 -0.62 12.88
N SER A 23 2.27 -0.16 13.17
CA SER A 23 1.97 0.72 14.30
C SER A 23 0.55 0.45 14.82
N LEU A 24 0.13 1.16 15.87
CA LEU A 24 -1.25 1.13 16.34
C LEU A 24 -2.07 2.12 15.52
N GLN A 25 -3.24 1.70 15.04
CA GLN A 25 -4.16 2.61 14.35
C GLN A 25 -4.67 3.66 15.33
N GLY A 26 -4.55 4.94 14.96
CA GLY A 26 -4.94 6.09 15.78
C GLY A 26 -6.37 6.57 15.52
N GLU A 27 -6.97 6.15 14.40
CA GLU A 27 -8.23 6.68 13.89
C GLU A 27 -9.24 5.57 13.56
N SER A 28 -10.48 5.95 13.21
CA SER A 28 -11.54 5.03 12.77
C SER A 28 -11.99 3.99 13.82
N ARG A 29 -12.65 2.91 13.37
CA ARG A 29 -13.25 1.86 14.24
C ARG A 29 -12.22 0.92 14.85
N THR A 30 -10.99 0.93 14.35
CA THR A 30 -9.90 0.00 14.69
C THR A 30 -8.82 0.67 15.54
N THR A 31 -9.13 1.81 16.16
CA THR A 31 -8.19 2.49 17.06
C THR A 31 -7.64 1.54 18.12
N GLY A 32 -6.31 1.51 18.26
CA GLY A 32 -5.59 0.65 19.20
C GLY A 32 -5.23 -0.74 18.66
N TRP A 33 -5.62 -1.08 17.43
CA TRP A 33 -5.26 -2.36 16.82
C TRP A 33 -3.91 -2.24 16.09
N PRO A 34 -3.00 -3.23 16.23
CA PRO A 34 -1.82 -3.33 15.37
C PRO A 34 -2.26 -3.31 13.91
N THR A 35 -1.62 -2.45 13.12
CA THR A 35 -1.96 -2.21 11.72
C THR A 35 -0.68 -1.97 10.92
N THR A 36 -0.57 -2.66 9.78
CA THR A 36 0.46 -2.41 8.78
C THR A 36 0.06 -1.21 7.93
N PHE A 37 0.84 -0.14 7.97
CA PHE A 37 0.65 1.04 7.14
C PHE A 37 1.51 0.94 5.88
N ILE A 38 0.87 1.11 4.71
CA ILE A 38 1.53 1.19 3.41
C ILE A 38 1.40 2.63 2.91
N ARG A 39 2.49 3.41 3.00
CA ARG A 39 2.48 4.82 2.57
C ARG A 39 2.96 4.93 1.12
N LEU A 40 2.05 5.31 0.22
CA LEU A 40 2.37 5.57 -1.19
C LEU A 40 3.02 6.96 -1.35
N THR A 41 3.94 7.07 -2.31
CA THR A 41 4.58 8.33 -2.70
C THR A 41 3.79 9.02 -3.81
N GLY A 42 3.69 10.35 -3.73
CA GLY A 42 3.14 11.19 -4.78
C GLY A 42 1.67 11.53 -4.57
N CYS A 43 1.40 12.84 -4.51
CA CYS A 43 0.06 13.42 -4.48
C CYS A 43 -0.10 14.37 -5.69
N PRO A 44 -1.12 14.23 -6.54
CA PRO A 44 -1.41 15.19 -7.59
C PRO A 44 -1.97 16.50 -7.00
N LEU A 45 -2.53 16.43 -5.79
CA LEU A 45 -3.05 17.60 -5.08
C LEU A 45 -1.86 18.43 -4.57
N ARG A 46 -1.66 19.58 -5.19
CA ARG A 46 -0.70 20.61 -4.77
C ARG A 46 -1.27 21.41 -3.60
N CYS A 47 -1.63 20.73 -2.51
CA CYS A 47 -2.23 21.38 -1.35
C CYS A 47 -1.22 22.38 -0.74
N GLY A 48 -1.60 23.67 -0.65
CA GLY A 48 -0.73 24.74 -0.16
C GLY A 48 -0.39 24.68 1.33
N TYR A 49 -1.04 23.78 2.08
CA TYR A 49 -0.81 23.47 3.49
C TYR A 49 -0.10 22.13 3.71
N CYS A 50 0.26 21.43 2.62
CA CYS A 50 0.92 20.14 2.70
C CYS A 50 2.42 20.36 2.94
N ASP A 51 2.81 20.47 4.21
CA ASP A 51 4.20 20.69 4.64
C ASP A 51 5.05 19.40 4.52
N THR A 52 4.86 18.63 3.46
CA THR A 52 5.65 17.42 3.17
C THR A 52 6.24 17.51 1.77
N ALA A 53 7.24 18.38 1.61
CA ALA A 53 8.17 18.30 0.48
C ALA A 53 8.79 16.88 0.33
N TYR A 54 8.81 16.09 1.41
CA TYR A 54 9.19 14.67 1.45
C TYR A 54 8.23 13.72 0.69
N ALA A 55 6.94 14.05 0.57
CA ALA A 55 5.96 13.22 -0.15
C ALA A 55 6.12 13.28 -1.69
N PHE A 56 6.96 14.20 -2.19
CA PHE A 56 7.11 14.49 -3.62
C PHE A 56 8.42 13.96 -4.23
N LYS A 57 9.47 13.71 -3.44
CA LYS A 57 10.77 13.21 -3.93
C LYS A 57 11.37 12.18 -2.96
N GLY A 58 10.94 10.94 -3.09
CA GLY A 58 11.44 9.81 -2.29
C GLY A 58 10.80 8.50 -2.69
N GLY A 59 11.01 7.44 -1.92
CA GLY A 59 10.34 6.15 -2.10
C GLY A 59 10.96 5.22 -3.14
N GLU A 60 10.75 3.93 -2.91
CA GLU A 60 11.24 2.81 -3.70
C GLU A 60 10.12 2.31 -4.63
N TRP A 61 10.48 1.89 -5.84
CA TRP A 61 9.55 1.18 -6.71
C TRP A 61 9.50 -0.27 -6.28
N LEU A 62 8.40 -0.68 -5.69
CA LEU A 62 8.17 -2.07 -5.29
C LEU A 62 7.09 -2.68 -6.16
N SER A 63 7.30 -3.91 -6.60
CA SER A 63 6.26 -4.75 -7.19
C SER A 63 5.18 -5.08 -6.15
N LEU A 64 3.98 -5.44 -6.61
CA LEU A 64 2.92 -5.90 -5.71
C LEU A 64 3.40 -7.09 -4.87
N SER A 65 4.10 -8.06 -5.47
CA SER A 65 4.63 -9.22 -4.77
C SER A 65 5.58 -8.83 -3.63
N GLU A 66 6.47 -7.86 -3.84
CA GLU A 66 7.39 -7.38 -2.79
C GLU A 66 6.63 -6.68 -1.65
N ILE A 67 5.60 -5.90 -1.99
CA ILE A 67 4.76 -5.21 -0.99
C ILE A 67 4.01 -6.26 -0.15
N LEU A 68 3.37 -7.22 -0.81
CA LEU A 68 2.61 -8.28 -0.18
C LEU A 68 3.51 -9.13 0.73
N GLN A 69 4.69 -9.51 0.25
CA GLN A 69 5.67 -10.23 1.07
C GLN A 69 6.05 -9.44 2.33
N ARG A 70 6.34 -8.13 2.22
CA ARG A 70 6.66 -7.29 3.39
C ARG A 70 5.49 -7.20 4.37
N VAL A 71 4.24 -7.19 3.88
CA VAL A 71 3.03 -7.19 4.72
C VAL A 71 2.85 -8.55 5.42
N ASP A 72 3.07 -9.65 4.69
CA ASP A 72 3.01 -11.01 5.22
C ASP A 72 4.06 -11.22 6.33
N GLU A 73 5.28 -10.71 6.14
CA GLU A 73 6.38 -10.77 7.11
C GLU A 73 6.07 -10.01 8.42
N ILE A 74 5.26 -8.93 8.36
CA ILE A 74 4.80 -8.21 9.55
C ILE A 74 3.75 -9.02 10.31
N GLY A 75 2.93 -9.83 9.61
CA GLY A 75 2.03 -10.80 10.23
C GLY A 75 0.82 -10.20 10.97
N VAL A 76 0.41 -8.98 10.64
CA VAL A 76 -0.71 -8.28 11.27
C VAL A 76 -1.93 -8.26 10.35
N SER A 77 -3.11 -8.63 10.89
CA SER A 77 -4.34 -8.78 10.09
C SER A 77 -4.93 -7.48 9.55
N HIS A 78 -4.54 -6.31 10.08
CA HIS A 78 -5.03 -5.01 9.62
C HIS A 78 -3.99 -4.34 8.75
N VAL A 79 -4.44 -3.83 7.60
CA VAL A 79 -3.59 -3.11 6.66
C VAL A 79 -4.27 -1.81 6.30
N THR A 80 -3.54 -0.70 6.38
CA THR A 80 -4.01 0.62 5.95
C THR A 80 -3.15 1.13 4.81
N VAL A 81 -3.75 1.33 3.64
CA VAL A 81 -3.11 1.95 2.49
C VAL A 81 -3.36 3.46 2.57
N THR A 82 -2.29 4.25 2.61
CA THR A 82 -2.32 5.70 2.85
C THR A 82 -1.22 6.41 2.05
N GLY A 83 -1.05 7.72 2.25
CA GLY A 83 0.06 8.51 1.71
C GLY A 83 -0.16 9.07 0.31
N GLY A 84 0.46 10.22 0.04
CA GLY A 84 0.27 10.94 -1.21
C GLY A 84 -1.22 11.15 -1.50
N GLU A 85 -1.64 10.74 -2.69
CA GLU A 85 -3.04 10.37 -2.94
C GLU A 85 -3.03 8.91 -3.42
N PRO A 86 -3.51 7.94 -2.62
CA PRO A 86 -3.33 6.53 -2.96
C PRO A 86 -3.99 6.15 -4.28
N LEU A 87 -5.11 6.78 -4.62
CA LEU A 87 -5.83 6.55 -5.88
C LEU A 87 -5.14 7.19 -7.09
N ALA A 88 -4.07 7.97 -6.90
CA ALA A 88 -3.31 8.56 -8.00
C ALA A 88 -2.39 7.55 -8.70
N GLN A 89 -2.07 6.42 -8.08
CA GLN A 89 -1.32 5.33 -8.70
C GLN A 89 -2.28 4.21 -9.09
N LYS A 90 -2.39 3.88 -10.39
CA LYS A 90 -3.30 2.83 -10.89
C LYS A 90 -3.13 1.47 -10.19
N GLY A 91 -1.91 1.13 -9.78
CA GLY A 91 -1.61 -0.10 -9.06
C GLY A 91 -2.17 -0.18 -7.63
N SER A 92 -2.71 0.91 -7.06
CA SER A 92 -3.23 0.88 -5.69
C SER A 92 -4.52 0.08 -5.58
N LEU A 93 -5.38 0.14 -6.60
CA LEU A 93 -6.60 -0.67 -6.66
C LEU A 93 -6.27 -2.17 -6.71
N GLU A 94 -5.23 -2.54 -7.45
CA GLU A 94 -4.77 -3.92 -7.51
C GLU A 94 -4.12 -4.37 -6.20
N LEU A 95 -3.37 -3.49 -5.53
CA LEU A 95 -2.85 -3.77 -4.19
C LEU A 95 -4.00 -4.01 -3.20
N LEU A 96 -5.03 -3.16 -3.21
CA LEU A 96 -6.19 -3.31 -2.34
C LEU A 96 -6.92 -4.64 -2.61
N ALA A 97 -7.16 -4.98 -3.88
CA ALA A 97 -7.76 -6.25 -4.25
C ALA A 97 -6.92 -7.44 -3.76
N ALA A 98 -5.62 -7.42 -4.01
CA ALA A 98 -4.71 -8.50 -3.63
C ALA A 98 -4.54 -8.66 -2.10
N LEU A 99 -4.75 -7.60 -1.32
CA LEU A 99 -4.80 -7.66 0.14
C LEU A 99 -6.13 -8.25 0.63
N CYS A 100 -7.26 -7.85 0.04
CA CYS A 100 -8.57 -8.43 0.34
C CYS A 100 -8.63 -9.93 0.01
N ASP A 101 -8.06 -10.34 -1.12
CA ASP A 101 -7.99 -11.76 -1.54
C ASP A 101 -7.13 -12.63 -0.60
N ARG A 102 -6.33 -12.00 0.27
CA ARG A 102 -5.50 -12.65 1.31
C ARG A 102 -6.14 -12.57 2.72
N ASP A 103 -7.42 -12.21 2.81
CA ASP A 103 -8.17 -12.09 4.07
C ASP A 103 -7.65 -10.99 5.03
N TYR A 104 -6.92 -9.99 4.53
CA TYR A 104 -6.57 -8.82 5.34
C TYR A 104 -7.79 -7.90 5.56
N GLN A 105 -7.84 -7.26 6.73
CA GLN A 105 -8.75 -6.15 6.99
C GLN A 105 -8.13 -4.86 6.46
N VAL A 106 -8.55 -4.50 5.25
CA VAL A 106 -7.96 -3.37 4.51
C VAL A 106 -8.73 -2.08 4.76
N SER A 107 -8.00 -1.02 5.13
CA SER A 107 -8.48 0.36 5.19
C SER A 107 -7.77 1.22 4.14
N LEU A 108 -8.46 2.22 3.62
CA LEU A 108 -7.93 3.19 2.66
C LEU A 108 -8.08 4.60 3.24
N GLU A 109 -6.98 5.31 3.40
CA GLU A 109 -6.95 6.71 3.82
C GLU A 109 -6.57 7.60 2.64
N THR A 110 -7.51 8.43 2.20
CA THR A 110 -7.31 9.39 1.10
C THR A 110 -7.51 10.81 1.62
N SER A 111 -7.08 11.80 0.83
CA SER A 111 -7.16 13.20 1.24
C SER A 111 -8.53 13.86 1.04
N GLY A 112 -9.53 13.11 0.56
CA GLY A 112 -10.91 13.57 0.38
C GLY A 112 -11.68 12.82 -0.69
#